data_AF-A0A1C4KKJ3-F1
#
_entry.id   AF-A0A1C4KKJ3-F1
#
_cell.length_a   1.000
_cell.length_b   1.000
_cell.length_c   1.000
_cell.angle_alpha   90.00
_cell.angle_beta   90.00
_cell.angle_gamma   90.00
#
_symmetry.space_group_name_H-M   'P 1'
#
loop_
_entity.id
_entity.type
_entity.pdbx_description
1 polymer ?
#
loop_
_entity_poly.entity_id
_entity_poly.type
_entity_poly.pdbx_seq_one_letter_code
_entity_poly.pdbx_strand_id
1 'polypeptide(L)'
;HVPAEAADEVVAVARAAGADGCVAVGGGSAIGLGKALALRTGLPLIAVPSTYSGSEATAVWGLTENGVKRTGHDPVVQPRAILYDPALTHSLPVPLSVTSGINAVAHAAEALYAPTARR
;
A
#
# COMPACT_ATOMS: atom_id res chain seq x y z
N HIS A 1 -1.02 -7.91 -1.33
CA HIS A 1 -2.46 -8.22 -1.15
C HIS A 1 -2.70 -8.39 0.34
N VAL A 2 -3.94 -8.22 0.80
CA VAL A 2 -4.29 -8.32 2.21
C VAL A 2 -5.38 -9.38 2.38
N PRO A 3 -5.22 -10.38 3.27
CA PRO A 3 -6.31 -11.28 3.63
C PRO A 3 -7.52 -10.50 4.13
N ALA A 4 -8.74 -10.88 3.72
CA ALA A 4 -9.96 -10.19 4.12
C ALA A 4 -10.09 -10.14 5.65
N GLU A 5 -9.69 -11.21 6.33
CA GLU A 5 -9.73 -11.34 7.79
C GLU A 5 -8.83 -10.31 8.47
N ALA A 6 -7.63 -10.07 7.93
CA ALA A 6 -6.72 -9.03 8.45
C ALA A 6 -7.30 -7.62 8.24
N ALA A 7 -8.02 -7.41 7.15
CA ALA A 7 -8.71 -6.15 6.89
C ALA A 7 -9.91 -5.92 7.82
N ASP A 8 -10.62 -6.98 8.23
CA ASP A 8 -11.66 -6.92 9.26
C ASP A 8 -11.08 -6.63 10.64
N GLU A 9 -9.98 -7.30 11.00
CA GLU A 9 -9.30 -7.14 12.28
C GLU A 9 -8.79 -5.71 12.48
N VAL A 10 -8.13 -5.12 11.47
CA VAL A 10 -7.62 -3.74 11.59
C VAL A 10 -8.75 -2.71 11.74
N VAL A 11 -9.93 -2.96 11.17
CA VAL A 11 -11.11 -2.09 11.36
C VAL A 11 -11.59 -2.16 12.81
N ALA A 12 -11.63 -3.36 13.39
CA ALA A 12 -12.00 -3.53 14.80
C ALA A 12 -11.00 -2.82 15.72
N VAL A 13 -9.70 -2.96 15.47
CA VAL A 13 -8.63 -2.29 16.21
C VAL A 13 -8.76 -0.77 16.11
N ALA A 14 -8.94 -0.23 14.90
CA ALA A 14 -9.09 1.21 14.70
C ALA A 14 -10.30 1.79 15.44
N ARG A 15 -11.45 1.09 15.39
CA ARG A 15 -12.66 1.50 16.12
C ARG A 15 -12.47 1.44 17.64
N ALA A 16 -11.87 0.37 18.15
CA ALA A 16 -11.61 0.23 19.59
C ALA A 16 -10.66 1.31 20.11
N ALA A 17 -9.70 1.74 19.29
CA ALA A 17 -8.78 2.83 19.60
C ALA A 17 -9.40 4.23 19.46
N GLY A 18 -10.62 4.35 18.90
CA GLY A 18 -11.20 5.65 18.54
C GLY A 18 -10.35 6.41 17.50
N ALA A 19 -9.67 5.68 16.62
CA ALA A 19 -8.74 6.27 15.66
C ALA A 19 -9.48 7.09 14.59
N ASP A 20 -8.90 8.25 14.25
CA ASP A 20 -9.36 9.18 13.22
C ASP A 20 -8.50 9.11 11.94
N GLY A 21 -7.53 8.20 11.89
CA GLY A 21 -6.62 7.99 10.78
C GLY A 21 -5.69 6.80 10.99
N CYS A 22 -4.84 6.53 10.01
CA CYS A 22 -3.87 5.45 10.05
C CYS A 22 -2.51 5.91 9.53
N VAL A 23 -1.44 5.52 10.23
CA VAL A 23 -0.06 5.64 9.74
C VAL A 23 0.45 4.23 9.46
N ALA A 24 0.66 3.89 8.20
CA ALA A 24 1.18 2.59 7.78
C ALA A 24 2.69 2.67 7.56
N VAL A 25 3.47 1.98 8.39
CA VAL A 25 4.94 1.93 8.31
C VAL A 25 5.37 0.56 7.78
N GLY A 26 6.14 0.53 6.70
CA GLY A 26 6.70 -0.71 6.15
C GLY A 26 6.63 -0.82 4.63
N GLY A 27 6.70 -2.05 4.13
CA GLY A 27 6.57 -2.33 2.70
C GLY A 27 5.14 -2.35 2.18
N GLY A 28 4.97 -2.80 0.94
CA GLY A 28 3.67 -2.82 0.26
C GLY A 28 2.56 -3.61 0.98
N SER A 29 2.90 -4.61 1.81
CA SER A 29 1.93 -5.35 2.63
C SER A 29 1.35 -4.51 3.77
N ALA A 30 2.20 -3.77 4.50
CA ALA A 30 1.78 -2.89 5.59
C ALA A 30 0.92 -1.73 5.05
N ILE A 31 1.41 -1.08 3.98
CA ILE A 31 0.65 -0.04 3.27
C ILE A 31 -0.65 -0.61 2.72
N GLY A 32 -0.62 -1.82 2.16
CA GLY A 32 -1.82 -2.50 1.67
C GLY A 32 -2.88 -2.69 2.75
N LEU A 33 -2.48 -3.05 3.98
CA LEU A 33 -3.41 -3.17 5.11
C LEU A 33 -3.99 -1.80 5.50
N GLY A 34 -3.18 -0.75 5.53
CA GLY A 34 -3.65 0.63 5.72
C GLY A 34 -4.65 1.06 4.64
N LYS A 35 -4.43 0.67 3.38
CA LYS A 35 -5.40 0.89 2.30
C LYS A 35 -6.69 0.12 2.50
N ALA A 36 -6.64 -1.11 3.00
CA ALA A 36 -7.83 -1.89 3.30
C ALA A 36 -8.66 -1.26 4.43
N LEU A 37 -7.99 -0.70 5.46
CA LEU A 37 -8.65 0.09 6.49
C LEU A 37 -9.33 1.33 5.89
N ALA A 38 -8.61 2.12 5.09
CA ALA A 38 -9.14 3.30 4.42
C ALA A 38 -10.34 2.95 3.52
N LEU A 39 -10.26 1.85 2.76
CA LEU A 39 -11.34 1.36 1.90
C LEU A 39 -12.63 1.07 2.68
N ARG A 40 -12.50 0.46 3.87
CA ARG A 40 -13.64 0.02 4.68
C ARG A 40 -14.22 1.11 5.59
N THR A 41 -13.44 2.15 5.90
CA THR A 41 -13.80 3.13 6.94
C THR A 41 -13.83 4.57 6.43
N GLY A 42 -13.19 4.87 5.30
CA GLY A 42 -12.97 6.23 4.82
C GLY A 42 -11.91 7.01 5.61
N LEU A 43 -11.24 6.38 6.58
CA LEU A 43 -10.22 7.05 7.38
C LEU A 43 -9.00 7.46 6.53
N PRO A 44 -8.39 8.63 6.78
CA PRO A 44 -7.19 9.06 6.09
C PRO A 44 -6.00 8.16 6.42
N LEU A 45 -5.15 7.94 5.40
CA LEU A 45 -3.95 7.13 5.49
C LEU A 45 -2.70 7.98 5.23
N ILE A 46 -1.69 7.86 6.08
CA ILE A 46 -0.32 8.32 5.84
C ILE A 46 0.55 7.09 5.62
N ALA A 47 1.37 7.09 4.57
CA ALA A 47 2.29 6.00 4.28
C ALA A 47 3.73 6.37 4.62
N VAL A 48 4.43 5.47 5.30
CA VAL A 48 5.87 5.57 5.60
C VAL A 48 6.56 4.33 5.00
N PRO A 49 6.87 4.36 3.69
CA PRO A 49 7.40 3.22 2.97
C PRO A 49 8.83 2.85 3.41
N SER A 50 9.08 1.56 3.58
CA SER A 50 10.41 1.00 3.86
C SER A 50 10.90 0.04 2.77
N THR A 51 10.18 -0.05 1.65
CA THR A 51 10.55 -0.82 0.45
C THR A 51 10.22 -0.04 -0.81
N TYR A 52 10.60 -0.57 -1.98
CA TYR A 52 10.39 0.08 -3.29
C TYR A 52 9.14 -0.45 -4.00
N SER A 53 8.09 -0.80 -3.25
CA SER A 53 6.88 -1.38 -3.85
C SER A 53 6.03 -0.36 -4.62
N GLY A 54 6.11 0.92 -4.26
CA GLY A 54 5.32 2.00 -4.87
C GLY A 54 3.82 1.95 -4.53
N SER A 55 3.38 1.07 -3.62
CA SER A 55 1.98 0.98 -3.21
C SER A 55 1.47 2.32 -2.68
N GLU A 56 2.28 3.03 -1.91
CA GLU A 56 2.00 4.35 -1.33
C GLU A 56 1.61 5.42 -2.36
N ALA A 57 2.05 5.29 -3.60
CA ALA A 57 1.84 6.28 -4.67
C ALA A 57 0.69 5.89 -5.62
N THR A 58 -0.18 4.95 -5.22
CA THR A 58 -1.28 4.47 -6.07
C THR A 58 -2.62 4.44 -5.35
N ALA A 59 -3.71 4.60 -6.09
CA ALA A 59 -5.07 4.39 -5.60
C ALA A 59 -5.54 2.92 -5.82
N VAL A 60 -4.58 2.00 -5.99
CA VAL A 60 -4.85 0.56 -6.18
C VAL A 60 -4.89 -0.15 -4.83
N TRP A 61 -5.89 -0.98 -4.62
CA TRP A 61 -6.01 -1.89 -3.48
C TRP A 61 -6.05 -3.34 -3.94
N GLY A 62 -5.73 -4.27 -3.02
CA GLY A 62 -5.79 -5.70 -3.29
C GLY A 62 -6.14 -6.51 -2.06
N LEU A 63 -7.30 -7.17 -2.09
CA LEU A 63 -7.82 -8.05 -1.05
C LEU A 63 -7.80 -9.51 -1.52
N THR A 64 -7.57 -10.44 -0.60
CA THR A 64 -7.69 -11.87 -0.85
C THR A 64 -8.79 -12.42 0.04
N GLU A 65 -9.82 -13.00 -0.55
CA GLU A 65 -10.97 -13.57 0.15
C GLU A 65 -11.22 -14.97 -0.41
N ASN A 66 -11.33 -15.98 0.46
CA ASN A 66 -11.49 -17.39 0.06
C ASN A 66 -10.44 -17.87 -0.97
N GLY A 67 -9.19 -17.40 -0.81
CA GLY A 67 -8.09 -17.70 -1.74
C GLY A 67 -8.14 -16.94 -3.07
N VAL A 68 -9.19 -16.15 -3.32
CA VAL A 68 -9.35 -15.36 -4.54
C VAL A 68 -8.84 -13.95 -4.30
N LYS A 69 -7.81 -13.56 -5.06
CA LYS A 69 -7.28 -12.20 -5.06
C LYS A 69 -8.16 -11.30 -5.93
N ARG A 70 -8.68 -10.23 -5.34
CA ARG A 70 -9.37 -9.13 -6.00
C ARG A 70 -8.54 -7.86 -5.89
N THR A 71 -8.44 -7.13 -6.98
CA THR A 71 -7.79 -5.81 -7.01
C THR A 71 -8.75 -4.80 -7.58
N GLY A 72 -8.65 -3.57 -7.13
CA GLY A 72 -9.45 -2.47 -7.62
C GLY A 72 -8.72 -1.15 -7.50
N HIS A 73 -9.35 -0.11 -8.02
CA HIS A 73 -8.88 1.27 -7.92
C HIS A 73 -9.95 2.10 -7.21
N ASP A 74 -9.57 2.80 -6.15
CA ASP A 74 -10.46 3.69 -5.42
C ASP A 74 -9.65 4.87 -4.85
N PRO A 75 -9.97 6.14 -5.19
CA PRO A 75 -9.29 7.30 -4.63
C PRO A 75 -9.28 7.35 -3.09
N VAL A 76 -10.24 6.72 -2.41
CA VAL A 76 -10.30 6.68 -0.94
C VAL A 76 -9.06 6.00 -0.32
N VAL A 77 -8.42 5.09 -1.06
CA VAL A 77 -7.25 4.35 -0.56
C VAL A 77 -5.91 5.02 -0.85
N GLN A 78 -5.90 6.14 -1.59
CA GLN A 78 -4.68 6.89 -1.85
C GLN A 78 -4.21 7.54 -0.54
N PRO A 79 -2.98 7.28 -0.08
CA PRO A 79 -2.43 7.99 1.08
C PRO A 79 -2.50 9.51 0.88
N ARG A 80 -2.90 10.23 1.93
CA ARG A 80 -2.97 11.70 1.97
C ARG A 80 -1.59 12.34 2.02
N ALA A 81 -0.63 11.64 2.60
CA ALA A 81 0.77 12.03 2.65
C ALA A 81 1.66 10.79 2.61
N ILE A 82 2.87 10.96 2.10
CA ILE A 82 3.91 9.94 2.06
C ILE A 82 5.16 10.54 2.72
N LEU A 83 5.70 9.85 3.72
CA LEU A 83 6.96 10.21 4.36
C LEU A 83 8.06 9.26 3.89
N TYR A 84 8.89 9.73 2.97
CA TYR A 84 10.11 9.03 2.58
C TYR A 84 11.25 9.39 3.52
N ASP A 85 11.69 8.42 4.33
CA ASP A 85 12.91 8.50 5.12
C ASP A 85 13.85 7.34 4.73
N PRO A 86 14.94 7.62 3.98
CA PRO A 86 15.91 6.60 3.58
C PRO A 86 16.54 5.85 4.77
N ALA A 87 16.60 6.45 5.96
CA ALA A 87 17.13 5.76 7.13
C ALA A 87 16.31 4.51 7.50
N LEU A 88 15.00 4.53 7.20
CA LEU A 88 14.09 3.39 7.43
C LEU A 88 14.30 2.24 6.42
N THR A 89 15.11 2.43 5.38
CA THR A 89 15.45 1.37 4.41
C THR A 89 16.83 0.76 4.65
N HIS A 90 17.65 1.32 5.55
CA HIS A 90 19.02 0.82 5.80
C HIS A 90 19.07 -0.64 6.27
N SER A 91 18.04 -1.11 6.97
CA SER A 91 17.92 -2.50 7.43
C SER A 91 17.23 -3.41 6.42
N LEU A 92 16.84 -2.92 5.24
CA LEU A 92 16.22 -3.73 4.20
C LEU A 92 17.27 -4.70 3.62
N PRO A 93 17.05 -6.04 3.69
CA PRO A 93 18.02 -7.00 3.17
C PRO A 93 18.33 -6.76 1.69
N VAL A 94 19.61 -6.80 1.32
CA VAL A 94 20.07 -6.54 -0.07
C VAL A 94 19.28 -7.33 -1.12
N PRO A 95 18.99 -8.64 -0.96
CA PRO A 95 18.20 -9.38 -1.95
C PRO A 95 16.78 -8.81 -2.13
N LEU A 96 16.15 -8.33 -1.06
CA LEU A 96 14.85 -7.67 -1.13
C LEU A 96 14.96 -6.26 -1.71
N SER A 97 16.01 -5.52 -1.40
CA SER A 97 16.29 -4.21 -1.99
C SER A 97 16.39 -4.30 -3.51
N VAL A 98 17.13 -5.29 -4.03
CA VAL A 98 17.29 -5.50 -5.48
C VAL A 98 15.96 -5.88 -6.13
N THR A 99 15.29 -6.92 -5.62
CA THR A 99 14.04 -7.41 -6.22
C THR A 99 12.91 -6.39 -6.15
N SER A 100 12.76 -5.69 -5.02
CA SER A 100 11.82 -4.59 -4.89
C SER A 100 12.18 -3.42 -5.80
N GLY A 101 13.47 -3.13 -6.00
CA GLY A 101 13.92 -2.05 -6.88
C GLY A 101 13.62 -2.34 -8.35
N ILE A 102 13.85 -3.57 -8.80
CA ILE A 102 13.45 -4.01 -10.15
C ILE A 102 11.94 -3.94 -10.34
N ASN A 103 11.14 -4.24 -9.31
CA ASN A 103 9.68 -4.04 -9.38
C ASN A 103 9.31 -2.57 -9.62
N ALA A 104 10.00 -1.62 -8.97
CA ALA A 104 9.78 -0.19 -9.23
C ALA A 104 10.14 0.21 -10.68
N VAL A 105 11.26 -0.31 -11.20
CA VAL A 105 11.65 -0.10 -12.61
C VAL A 105 10.62 -0.68 -13.57
N ALA A 106 10.06 -1.85 -13.26
CA ALA A 106 9.01 -2.45 -14.06
C ALA A 106 7.79 -1.51 -14.15
N HIS A 107 7.32 -0.94 -13.04
CA HIS A 107 6.23 0.03 -13.06
C HIS A 107 6.54 1.24 -13.99
N ALA A 108 7.75 1.79 -13.90
CA ALA A 108 8.15 2.91 -14.77
C ALA A 108 8.20 2.50 -16.25
N ALA A 109 8.72 1.31 -16.56
CA ALA A 109 8.76 0.79 -17.92
C ALA A 109 7.36 0.56 -18.49
N GLU A 110 6.45 -0.05 -17.71
CA GLU A 110 5.06 -0.30 -18.14
C GLU A 110 4.28 1.01 -18.37
N ALA A 111 4.58 2.05 -17.58
CA ALA A 111 3.95 3.36 -17.74
C ALA A 111 4.25 4.00 -19.10
N LEU A 112 5.39 3.71 -19.73
CA LEU A 112 5.78 4.29 -21.02
C LEU A 112 4.86 3.87 -22.18
N TYR A 113 4.21 2.71 -22.06
CA TYR A 113 3.33 2.16 -23.09
C TYR A 113 1.92 1.86 -22.59
N ALA A 114 1.58 2.31 -21.38
CA ALA A 114 0.24 2.15 -20.83
C ALA A 114 -0.82 2.80 -21.74
N PRO A 115 -2.07 2.31 -21.76
CA PRO A 115 -3.17 2.91 -22.54
C PRO A 115 -3.40 4.40 -22.25
N THR A 116 -3.00 4.86 -21.07
CA THR A 116 -3.10 6.25 -20.62
C THR A 116 -1.88 7.11 -20.95
N ALA A 117 -0.80 6.55 -21.51
CA ALA A 117 0.47 7.24 -21.72
C ALA A 117 0.45 8.31 -22.83
N ARG A 118 -0.59 8.33 -23.67
CA ARG A 118 -0.73 9.25 -24.82
C ARG A 118 -1.93 10.20 -24.72
N ARG A 119 -2.40 10.49 -23.51
CA ARG A 119 -3.42 11.51 -23.27
C ARG A 119 -2.80 12.83 -22.85
#